data_AF-A0A9P7CBU6-F1
#
_entry.id   AF-A0A9P7CBU6-F1
#
_cell.length_a   1.000
_cell.length_b   1.000
_cell.length_c   1.000
_cell.angle_alpha   90.00
_cell.angle_beta   90.00
_cell.angle_gamma   90.00
#
_symmetry.space_group_name_H-M   'P 1'
#
loop_
_entity.id
_entity.type
_entity.pdbx_description
1 polymer ?
#
loop_
_entity_poly.entity_id
_entity_poly.type
_entity_poly.pdbx_seq_one_letter_code
_entity_poly.pdbx_strand_id
1 'polypeptide(L)'
;MVAPLHVKYFFEDKASEDQILYERANKMRLLTLNRPKKLNSLDTSLVLHLLRYLKTCEFSRDIKLVLLKGSGKTFCAGGDLKHVADMFLDAPDAYTALSNIRNYSQIYGILHLLATMTTPVVTMMDGITYGAGCAISAFSQFRIATENTCLAMPETVIGAFCDMGSSYFMSRLDCNLGVYLALTGRSLKGEDVYLSGFATHFVHSSKLKDLEACLAEITDYDLESINCIIEEFAVDRNHKPSNYTMHGELLEKINDWFHYDTVEEIIDALRKDGSDFALKTANTILSHSPTGLKITLESYRRGKAMSIIECFKMETRIWHVYPYLPDFKNGVSTRLVEKKLPQWSPSTLEEIDLELDIRARIFHSFSHWTFDLVYEKDYFERPFEFTLPNEKEILDAQLVYGLNTIEKATRWFQENNTIATSITLLQDSKLY
;
A
#
# COMPACT_ATOMS: atom_id res chain seq x y z
N MET A 1 0.04 18.40 -46.34
CA MET A 1 -0.69 19.06 -45.23
C MET A 1 -1.85 18.15 -44.84
N VAL A 2 -1.66 17.34 -43.82
CA VAL A 2 -2.68 16.41 -43.31
C VAL A 2 -3.27 17.03 -42.05
N ALA A 3 -4.59 17.21 -42.03
CA ALA A 3 -5.32 17.80 -40.92
C ALA A 3 -5.26 16.88 -39.68
N PRO A 4 -5.24 17.42 -38.45
CA PRO A 4 -5.19 16.62 -37.24
C PRO A 4 -6.55 15.96 -36.99
N LEU A 5 -6.55 14.63 -36.81
CA LEU A 5 -7.69 13.88 -36.29
C LEU A 5 -7.96 14.30 -34.84
N HIS A 6 -9.01 15.09 -34.63
CA HIS A 6 -9.62 15.23 -33.32
C HIS A 6 -10.40 13.95 -32.98
N VAL A 7 -9.80 13.08 -32.17
CA VAL A 7 -10.53 11.99 -31.51
C VAL A 7 -11.43 12.62 -30.45
N LYS A 8 -12.71 12.78 -30.76
CA LYS A 8 -13.75 13.10 -29.77
C LYS A 8 -14.06 11.81 -28.99
N TYR A 9 -13.59 11.73 -27.75
CA TYR A 9 -14.11 10.78 -26.79
C TYR A 9 -15.47 11.28 -26.28
N PHE A 10 -16.54 10.81 -26.89
CA PHE A 10 -17.88 10.89 -26.30
C PHE A 10 -18.08 9.66 -25.41
N PHE A 11 -18.07 9.87 -24.10
CA PHE A 11 -18.76 9.00 -23.16
C PHE A 11 -19.65 9.92 -22.31
N GLU A 12 -20.95 9.88 -22.59
CA GLU A 12 -21.98 10.39 -21.70
C GLU A 12 -22.05 9.46 -20.49
N ASP A 13 -21.24 9.73 -19.46
CA ASP A 13 -21.44 9.10 -18.16
C ASP A 13 -22.40 9.96 -17.34
N LYS A 14 -23.62 9.46 -17.14
CA LYS A 14 -24.40 9.81 -15.95
C LYS A 14 -23.60 9.34 -14.74
N ALA A 15 -22.71 10.18 -14.23
CA ALA A 15 -22.08 9.97 -12.94
C ALA A 15 -23.21 9.84 -11.90
N SER A 16 -23.47 8.61 -11.44
CA SER A 16 -24.31 8.39 -10.28
C SER A 16 -23.63 9.05 -9.09
N GLU A 17 -24.29 9.99 -8.41
CA GLU A 17 -23.93 10.57 -7.11
C GLU A 17 -22.42 10.58 -6.80
N ASP A 18 -21.75 11.71 -7.11
CA ASP A 18 -20.33 12.04 -6.91
C ASP A 18 -19.50 11.03 -6.08
N GLN A 19 -18.96 10.00 -6.75
CA GLN A 19 -18.07 8.99 -6.15
C GLN A 19 -16.79 9.60 -5.55
N ILE A 20 -16.43 10.81 -5.99
CA ILE A 20 -15.39 11.66 -5.40
C ILE A 20 -15.98 13.05 -5.25
N LEU A 21 -15.80 13.66 -4.07
CA LEU A 21 -16.04 15.08 -3.88
C LEU A 21 -14.74 15.84 -4.11
N TYR A 22 -14.82 16.89 -4.93
CA TYR A 22 -13.70 17.77 -5.22
C TYR A 22 -13.97 19.14 -4.61
N GLU A 23 -13.09 19.58 -3.73
CA GLU A 23 -13.15 20.90 -3.12
C GLU A 23 -11.87 21.69 -3.42
N ARG A 24 -12.05 22.98 -3.70
CA ARG A 24 -10.96 23.94 -3.86
C ARG A 24 -10.86 24.77 -2.59
N ALA A 25 -9.70 24.71 -1.95
CA ALA A 25 -9.33 25.59 -0.86
C ALA A 25 -8.03 26.31 -1.26
N ASN A 26 -8.11 27.58 -1.66
CA ASN A 26 -6.98 28.34 -2.21
C ASN A 26 -6.25 27.59 -3.36
N LYS A 27 -4.96 27.26 -3.17
CA LYS A 27 -4.15 26.47 -4.11
C LYS A 27 -4.10 24.97 -3.76
N MET A 28 -4.78 24.55 -2.69
CA MET A 28 -4.99 23.15 -2.37
C MET A 28 -6.19 22.59 -3.15
N ARG A 29 -6.13 21.29 -3.49
CA ARG A 29 -7.28 20.51 -3.93
C ARG A 29 -7.54 19.40 -2.93
N LEU A 30 -8.75 19.39 -2.38
CA LEU A 30 -9.22 18.34 -1.49
C LEU A 30 -10.03 17.32 -2.29
N LEU A 31 -9.58 16.07 -2.27
CA LEU A 31 -10.21 14.93 -2.90
C LEU A 31 -10.77 14.03 -1.79
N THR A 32 -12.08 13.85 -1.76
CA THR A 32 -12.73 12.96 -0.80
C THR A 32 -13.35 11.78 -1.51
N LEU A 33 -12.86 10.57 -1.24
CA LEU A 33 -13.50 9.33 -1.70
C LEU A 33 -14.89 9.20 -1.07
N ASN A 34 -15.93 9.15 -1.90
CA ASN A 34 -17.32 9.32 -1.47
C ASN A 34 -18.20 8.15 -1.92
N ARG A 35 -17.82 6.95 -1.52
CA ARG A 35 -18.61 5.72 -1.66
C ARG A 35 -18.76 5.03 -0.29
N PRO A 36 -19.27 5.69 0.77
CA PRO A 36 -19.24 5.16 2.13
C PRO A 36 -20.03 3.84 2.27
N LYS A 37 -21.09 3.65 1.47
CA LYS A 37 -21.86 2.38 1.40
C LYS A 37 -21.05 1.19 0.87
N LYS A 38 -19.98 1.47 0.11
CA LYS A 38 -19.00 0.49 -0.41
C LYS A 38 -17.64 0.63 0.27
N LEU A 39 -17.58 1.25 1.44
CA LEU A 39 -16.34 1.45 2.20
C LEU A 39 -15.24 2.14 1.36
N ASN A 40 -15.65 3.07 0.47
CA ASN A 40 -14.75 3.82 -0.41
C ASN A 40 -13.82 2.92 -1.27
N SER A 41 -14.27 1.72 -1.64
CA SER A 41 -13.50 0.84 -2.52
C SER A 41 -13.24 1.48 -3.90
N LEU A 42 -12.18 1.06 -4.59
CA LEU A 42 -11.82 1.56 -5.92
C LEU A 42 -12.33 0.63 -7.02
N ASP A 43 -13.23 1.13 -7.87
CA ASP A 43 -13.56 0.48 -9.14
C ASP A 43 -12.80 1.14 -10.30
N THR A 44 -12.81 0.50 -11.48
CA THR A 44 -12.06 0.97 -12.65
C THR A 44 -12.46 2.39 -13.08
N SER A 45 -13.74 2.76 -12.94
CA SER A 45 -14.21 4.11 -13.28
C SER A 45 -13.63 5.16 -12.34
N LEU A 46 -13.67 4.89 -11.04
CA LEU A 46 -13.12 5.76 -10.01
C LEU A 46 -11.61 5.97 -10.18
N VAL A 47 -10.89 4.89 -10.49
CA VAL A 47 -9.47 4.89 -10.85
C VAL A 47 -9.21 5.83 -12.03
N LEU A 48 -9.88 5.63 -13.16
CA LEU A 48 -9.69 6.49 -14.34
C LEU A 48 -10.08 7.96 -14.10
N HIS A 49 -11.03 8.24 -13.20
CA HIS A 49 -11.34 9.60 -12.76
C HIS A 49 -10.19 10.21 -11.94
N LEU A 50 -9.68 9.49 -10.94
CA LEU A 50 -8.53 9.93 -10.13
C LEU A 50 -7.32 10.21 -11.02
N LEU A 51 -7.01 9.33 -11.98
CA LEU A 51 -5.90 9.50 -12.89
C LEU A 51 -5.98 10.84 -13.65
N ARG A 52 -7.14 11.12 -14.24
CA ARG A 52 -7.36 12.37 -15.01
C ARG A 52 -7.25 13.60 -14.11
N TYR A 53 -7.81 13.52 -12.91
CA TYR A 53 -7.78 14.65 -11.98
C TYR A 53 -6.38 14.92 -11.41
N LEU A 54 -5.65 13.87 -11.04
CA LEU A 54 -4.27 13.99 -10.55
C LEU A 54 -3.33 14.53 -11.64
N LYS A 55 -3.51 14.12 -12.91
CA LYS A 55 -2.80 14.76 -14.04
C LYS A 55 -3.12 16.27 -14.12
N THR A 56 -4.38 16.64 -13.90
CA THR A 56 -4.77 18.06 -13.87
C THR A 56 -4.11 18.81 -12.72
N CYS A 57 -3.99 18.19 -11.55
CA CYS A 57 -3.29 18.76 -10.40
C CYS A 57 -1.81 18.97 -10.72
N GLU A 58 -1.14 17.94 -11.23
CA GLU A 58 0.29 17.96 -11.50
C GLU A 58 0.70 19.01 -12.55
N PHE A 59 -0.10 19.19 -13.61
CA PHE A 59 0.23 20.14 -14.69
C PHE A 59 -0.34 21.56 -14.46
N SER A 60 -1.09 21.78 -13.38
CA SER A 60 -1.65 23.10 -13.08
C SER A 60 -0.66 23.98 -12.33
N ARG A 61 -0.49 25.22 -12.77
CA ARG A 61 0.31 26.21 -12.03
C ARG A 61 -0.40 26.75 -10.79
N ASP A 62 -1.73 26.59 -10.71
CA ASP A 62 -2.58 27.12 -9.65
C ASP A 62 -2.85 26.10 -8.53
N ILE A 63 -2.52 24.83 -8.77
CA ILE A 63 -2.62 23.76 -7.78
C ILE A 63 -1.21 23.54 -7.22
N LYS A 64 -1.09 23.57 -5.91
CA LYS A 64 0.19 23.47 -5.20
C LYS A 64 0.20 22.43 -4.09
N LEU A 65 -0.96 21.88 -3.76
CA LEU A 65 -1.12 20.82 -2.76
C LEU A 65 -2.34 19.97 -3.11
N VAL A 66 -2.23 18.66 -2.95
CA VAL A 66 -3.35 17.72 -3.03
C VAL A 66 -3.54 17.09 -1.66
N LEU A 67 -4.75 17.14 -1.12
CA LEU A 67 -5.16 16.44 0.09
C LEU A 67 -6.16 15.35 -0.28
N LEU A 68 -5.86 14.11 0.09
CA LEU A 68 -6.69 12.94 -0.18
C LEU A 68 -7.25 12.37 1.14
N LYS A 69 -8.57 12.20 1.23
CA LYS A 69 -9.24 11.59 2.38
C LYS A 69 -10.43 10.72 1.96
N GLY A 70 -10.98 9.95 2.90
CA GLY A 70 -12.21 9.19 2.71
C GLY A 70 -13.38 9.84 3.45
N SER A 71 -14.59 9.65 2.92
CA SER A 71 -15.83 10.00 3.62
C SER A 71 -16.23 8.92 4.63
N GLY A 72 -16.86 9.32 5.73
CA GLY A 72 -17.36 8.39 6.75
C GLY A 72 -16.25 7.79 7.61
N LYS A 73 -16.34 6.49 7.93
CA LYS A 73 -15.43 5.78 8.86
C LYS A 73 -14.31 5.00 8.15
N THR A 74 -14.10 5.24 6.87
CA THR A 74 -13.19 4.46 6.04
C THR A 74 -12.45 5.39 5.13
N PHE A 75 -11.13 5.27 5.08
CA PHE A 75 -10.35 5.90 4.05
C PHE A 75 -10.63 5.21 2.70
N CYS A 76 -10.19 3.95 2.57
CA CYS A 76 -10.42 3.12 1.39
C CYS A 76 -10.22 1.63 1.75
N ALA A 77 -11.25 0.81 1.52
CA ALA A 77 -11.21 -0.64 1.80
C ALA A 77 -10.63 -1.51 0.67
N GLY A 78 -9.91 -0.90 -0.30
CA GLY A 78 -9.23 -1.61 -1.38
C GLY A 78 -9.97 -1.59 -2.71
N GLY A 79 -9.56 -2.45 -3.64
CA GLY A 79 -10.20 -2.56 -4.95
C GLY A 79 -11.58 -3.23 -4.86
N ASP A 80 -12.51 -2.86 -5.74
CA ASP A 80 -13.79 -3.55 -5.91
C ASP A 80 -13.55 -4.87 -6.65
N LEU A 81 -13.02 -5.89 -5.94
CA LEU A 81 -12.62 -7.17 -6.55
C LEU A 81 -13.79 -7.95 -7.14
N LYS A 82 -15.02 -7.66 -6.73
CA LYS A 82 -16.21 -8.16 -7.43
C LYS A 82 -16.28 -7.60 -8.85
N HIS A 83 -16.10 -6.29 -9.01
CA HIS A 83 -16.02 -5.67 -10.33
C HIS A 83 -14.84 -6.23 -11.15
N VAL A 84 -13.71 -6.50 -10.52
CA VAL A 84 -12.55 -7.12 -11.19
C VAL A 84 -12.87 -8.55 -11.65
N ALA A 85 -13.55 -9.35 -10.84
CA ALA A 85 -14.01 -10.67 -11.24
C ALA A 85 -15.02 -10.61 -12.39
N ASP A 86 -16.02 -9.73 -12.32
CA ASP A 86 -16.99 -9.51 -13.41
C ASP A 86 -16.25 -9.13 -14.72
N MET A 87 -15.21 -8.29 -14.64
CA MET A 87 -14.40 -7.87 -15.79
C MET A 87 -13.61 -9.02 -16.44
N PHE A 88 -13.07 -9.95 -15.65
CA PHE A 88 -12.19 -11.01 -16.17
C PHE A 88 -12.91 -12.33 -16.46
N LEU A 89 -13.86 -12.72 -15.62
CA LEU A 89 -14.53 -14.01 -15.67
C LEU A 89 -15.77 -14.00 -16.59
N ASP A 90 -16.44 -12.85 -16.70
CA ASP A 90 -17.67 -12.70 -17.49
C ASP A 90 -17.44 -11.96 -18.82
N ALA A 91 -16.17 -11.82 -19.25
CA ALA A 91 -15.84 -11.22 -20.53
C ALA A 91 -16.42 -12.06 -21.70
N PRO A 92 -17.18 -11.45 -22.64
CA PRO A 92 -17.86 -12.19 -23.70
C PRO A 92 -16.92 -12.85 -24.72
N ASP A 93 -15.70 -12.33 -24.83
CA ASP A 93 -14.68 -12.80 -25.75
C ASP A 93 -13.27 -12.40 -25.26
N ALA A 94 -12.24 -12.99 -25.88
CA ALA A 94 -10.85 -12.75 -25.51
C ALA A 94 -10.39 -11.30 -25.77
N TYR A 95 -10.98 -10.61 -26.75
CA TYR A 95 -10.63 -9.22 -27.06
C TYR A 95 -11.12 -8.29 -25.93
N THR A 96 -12.34 -8.51 -25.45
CA THR A 96 -12.91 -7.77 -24.31
C THR A 96 -12.12 -8.05 -23.02
N ALA A 97 -11.74 -9.30 -22.77
CA ALA A 97 -10.89 -9.66 -21.62
C ALA A 97 -9.54 -8.91 -21.65
N LEU A 98 -8.86 -8.88 -22.81
CA LEU A 98 -7.60 -8.13 -22.98
C LEU A 98 -7.78 -6.62 -22.80
N SER A 99 -8.86 -6.05 -23.33
CA SER A 99 -9.19 -4.63 -23.13
C SER A 99 -9.44 -4.30 -21.66
N ASN A 100 -10.10 -5.21 -20.92
CA ASN A 100 -10.33 -5.07 -19.49
C ASN A 100 -9.03 -5.10 -18.70
N ILE A 101 -8.08 -6.01 -19.03
CA ILE A 101 -6.74 -6.04 -18.42
C ILE A 101 -6.02 -4.72 -18.66
N ARG A 102 -6.07 -4.19 -19.89
CA ARG A 102 -5.42 -2.91 -20.23
C ARG A 102 -5.99 -1.74 -19.41
N ASN A 103 -7.31 -1.67 -19.28
CA ASN A 103 -7.97 -0.62 -18.49
C ASN A 103 -7.67 -0.76 -17.01
N TYR A 104 -7.71 -1.98 -16.48
CA TYR A 104 -7.38 -2.25 -15.09
C TYR A 104 -5.93 -1.89 -14.77
N SER A 105 -5.00 -2.20 -15.68
CA SER A 105 -3.58 -1.90 -15.52
C SER A 105 -3.30 -0.39 -15.36
N GLN A 106 -4.21 0.50 -15.79
CA GLN A 106 -4.06 1.95 -15.59
C GLN A 106 -4.01 2.36 -14.12
N ILE A 107 -4.40 1.48 -13.19
CA ILE A 107 -4.16 1.68 -11.76
C ILE A 107 -2.68 1.90 -11.46
N TYR A 108 -1.77 1.15 -12.09
CA TYR A 108 -0.33 1.34 -11.94
C TYR A 108 0.15 2.68 -12.50
N GLY A 109 -0.53 3.21 -13.52
CA GLY A 109 -0.29 4.57 -14.02
C GLY A 109 -0.63 5.65 -12.99
N ILE A 110 -1.68 5.44 -12.17
CA ILE A 110 -2.02 6.34 -11.05
C ILE A 110 -0.99 6.23 -9.94
N LEU A 111 -0.66 5.01 -9.54
CA LEU A 111 0.29 4.78 -8.45
C LEU A 111 1.66 5.36 -8.80
N HIS A 112 2.10 5.18 -10.05
CA HIS A 112 3.31 5.81 -10.57
C HIS A 112 3.21 7.33 -10.58
N LEU A 113 2.08 7.89 -11.02
CA LEU A 113 1.88 9.34 -10.97
C LEU A 113 2.01 9.85 -9.54
N LEU A 114 1.27 9.31 -8.58
CA LEU A 114 1.38 9.67 -7.16
C LEU A 114 2.83 9.59 -6.66
N ALA A 115 3.53 8.52 -7.02
CA ALA A 115 4.92 8.27 -6.65
C ALA A 115 5.92 9.27 -7.24
N THR A 116 5.58 9.96 -8.33
CA THR A 116 6.50 10.80 -9.10
C THR A 116 6.04 12.25 -9.26
N MET A 117 4.84 12.59 -8.78
CA MET A 117 4.29 13.93 -8.77
C MET A 117 5.23 14.92 -8.08
N THR A 118 5.34 16.10 -8.69
CA THR A 118 6.05 17.25 -8.10
C THR A 118 5.13 18.10 -7.23
N THR A 119 3.81 18.04 -7.48
CA THR A 119 2.82 18.60 -6.56
C THR A 119 2.73 17.71 -5.32
N PRO A 120 2.98 18.23 -4.10
CA PRO A 120 2.88 17.45 -2.88
C PRO A 120 1.49 16.85 -2.67
N VAL A 121 1.46 15.61 -2.19
CA VAL A 121 0.24 14.88 -1.84
C VAL A 121 0.29 14.50 -0.35
N VAL A 122 -0.75 14.91 0.36
CA VAL A 122 -1.04 14.52 1.75
C VAL A 122 -2.22 13.56 1.73
N THR A 123 -2.09 12.40 2.39
CA THR A 123 -3.18 11.43 2.52
C THR A 123 -3.53 11.20 3.98
N MET A 124 -4.80 11.40 4.33
CA MET A 124 -5.34 11.13 5.67
C MET A 124 -5.99 9.74 5.69
N MET A 125 -5.35 8.80 6.39
CA MET A 125 -5.74 7.39 6.46
C MET A 125 -6.68 7.12 7.64
N ASP A 126 -7.64 8.01 7.90
CA ASP A 126 -8.56 7.89 9.02
C ASP A 126 -9.59 6.76 8.76
N GLY A 127 -9.40 5.63 9.45
CA GLY A 127 -10.22 4.42 9.30
C GLY A 127 -9.56 3.30 8.48
N ILE A 128 -10.40 2.43 7.91
CA ILE A 128 -9.94 1.28 7.11
C ILE A 128 -9.12 1.75 5.90
N THR A 129 -7.92 1.19 5.76
CA THR A 129 -6.94 1.46 4.70
C THR A 129 -6.41 0.12 4.22
N TYR A 130 -7.15 -0.56 3.33
CA TYR A 130 -6.82 -1.92 2.88
C TYR A 130 -6.46 -1.95 1.40
N GLY A 131 -5.56 -2.86 1.01
CA GLY A 131 -5.24 -3.15 -0.39
C GLY A 131 -4.93 -1.90 -1.21
N ALA A 132 -5.75 -1.59 -2.22
CA ALA A 132 -5.62 -0.37 -3.02
C ALA A 132 -5.63 0.94 -2.19
N GLY A 133 -6.26 0.97 -1.00
CA GLY A 133 -6.16 2.07 -0.05
C GLY A 133 -4.74 2.23 0.52
N CYS A 134 -4.07 1.12 0.81
CA CYS A 134 -2.63 1.14 1.14
C CYS A 134 -1.84 1.66 -0.05
N ALA A 135 -2.13 1.23 -1.27
CA ALA A 135 -1.38 1.65 -2.46
C ALA A 135 -1.46 3.16 -2.73
N ILE A 136 -2.67 3.73 -2.78
CA ILE A 136 -2.84 5.17 -3.05
C ILE A 136 -2.29 6.06 -1.93
N SER A 137 -2.17 5.54 -0.71
CA SER A 137 -1.52 6.25 0.39
C SER A 137 0.00 6.07 0.34
N ALA A 138 0.49 4.85 0.13
CA ALA A 138 1.90 4.45 0.14
C ALA A 138 2.77 5.18 -0.89
N PHE A 139 2.19 5.86 -1.88
CA PHE A 139 2.90 6.68 -2.86
C PHE A 139 2.77 8.20 -2.66
N SER A 140 1.98 8.64 -1.67
CA SER A 140 1.92 10.04 -1.23
C SER A 140 3.15 10.43 -0.41
N GLN A 141 3.60 11.68 -0.52
CA GLN A 141 4.72 12.20 0.25
C GLN A 141 4.41 12.14 1.76
N PHE A 142 3.21 12.59 2.14
CA PHE A 142 2.74 12.55 3.53
C PHE A 142 1.57 11.57 3.70
N ARG A 143 1.68 10.69 4.68
CA ARG A 143 0.74 9.63 5.02
C ARG A 143 0.41 9.76 6.51
N ILE A 144 -0.76 10.29 6.81
CA ILE A 144 -1.20 10.59 8.17
C ILE A 144 -2.05 9.44 8.67
N ALA A 145 -1.57 8.72 9.68
CA ALA A 145 -2.35 7.77 10.45
C ALA A 145 -3.08 8.48 11.61
N THR A 146 -4.17 7.88 12.07
CA THR A 146 -4.94 8.27 13.25
C THR A 146 -5.15 7.04 14.14
N GLU A 147 -5.72 7.22 15.33
CA GLU A 147 -6.15 6.12 16.19
C GLU A 147 -7.18 5.18 15.53
N ASN A 148 -7.86 5.63 14.46
CA ASN A 148 -8.81 4.82 13.70
C ASN A 148 -8.19 4.07 12.53
N THR A 149 -6.94 4.39 12.14
CA THR A 149 -6.28 3.74 11.00
C THR A 149 -6.19 2.24 11.21
N CYS A 150 -6.67 1.48 10.23
CA CYS A 150 -6.58 0.04 10.22
C CYS A 150 -6.03 -0.37 8.85
N LEU A 151 -4.74 -0.70 8.82
CA LEU A 151 -3.99 -1.05 7.62
C LEU A 151 -3.91 -2.56 7.44
N ALA A 152 -4.19 -3.08 6.24
CA ALA A 152 -4.03 -4.52 5.95
C ALA A 152 -3.89 -4.77 4.44
N MET A 153 -3.27 -5.91 4.12
CA MET A 153 -3.26 -6.50 2.77
C MET A 153 -3.97 -7.86 2.83
N PRO A 154 -5.32 -7.89 2.80
CA PRO A 154 -6.11 -9.11 3.01
C PRO A 154 -6.33 -9.93 1.72
N GLU A 155 -5.57 -9.69 0.65
CA GLU A 155 -5.78 -10.26 -0.67
C GLU A 155 -5.71 -11.80 -0.66
N THR A 156 -4.75 -12.37 0.06
CA THR A 156 -4.57 -13.84 0.14
C THR A 156 -5.77 -14.55 0.80
N VAL A 157 -6.51 -13.84 1.66
CA VAL A 157 -7.72 -14.32 2.36
C VAL A 157 -8.90 -14.53 1.39
N ILE A 158 -8.90 -13.82 0.27
CA ILE A 158 -10.00 -13.81 -0.70
C ILE A 158 -9.61 -14.41 -2.05
N GLY A 159 -8.49 -15.13 -2.10
CA GLY A 159 -8.00 -15.77 -3.32
C GLY A 159 -7.38 -14.79 -4.29
N ALA A 160 -6.88 -13.66 -3.80
CA ALA A 160 -6.03 -12.73 -4.55
C ALA A 160 -4.56 -12.86 -4.11
N PHE A 161 -3.67 -12.13 -4.79
CA PHE A 161 -2.30 -11.90 -4.34
C PHE A 161 -2.15 -10.42 -3.96
N CYS A 162 -1.19 -10.09 -3.10
CA CYS A 162 -0.95 -8.69 -2.74
C CYS A 162 -0.32 -7.97 -3.94
N ASP A 163 -1.04 -6.99 -4.49
CA ASP A 163 -0.70 -6.27 -5.71
C ASP A 163 -0.64 -4.75 -5.45
N MET A 164 -0.91 -3.92 -6.46
CA MET A 164 -0.96 -2.45 -6.35
C MET A 164 0.31 -1.81 -5.80
N GLY A 165 1.48 -2.32 -6.18
CA GLY A 165 2.77 -1.84 -5.72
C GLY A 165 3.17 -2.33 -4.34
N SER A 166 2.40 -3.21 -3.71
CA SER A 166 2.74 -3.74 -2.39
C SER A 166 4.05 -4.53 -2.43
N SER A 167 4.39 -5.16 -3.55
CA SER A 167 5.72 -5.75 -3.76
C SER A 167 6.85 -4.73 -3.65
N TYR A 168 6.58 -3.44 -3.87
CA TYR A 168 7.53 -2.35 -3.63
C TYR A 168 7.50 -1.88 -2.17
N PHE A 169 6.35 -1.39 -1.68
CA PHE A 169 6.31 -0.69 -0.38
C PHE A 169 6.25 -1.63 0.83
N MET A 170 5.59 -2.79 0.75
CA MET A 170 5.53 -3.72 1.88
C MET A 170 6.82 -4.52 2.04
N SER A 171 7.50 -4.86 0.95
CA SER A 171 8.78 -5.61 0.98
C SER A 171 9.94 -4.83 1.62
N ARG A 172 9.76 -3.51 1.77
CA ARG A 172 10.73 -2.57 2.35
C ARG A 172 10.43 -2.18 3.79
N LEU A 173 9.35 -2.71 4.39
CA LEU A 173 9.16 -2.58 5.84
C LEU A 173 10.19 -3.44 6.57
N ASP A 174 10.70 -2.92 7.68
CA ASP A 174 11.73 -3.59 8.48
C ASP A 174 11.24 -4.94 9.04
N CYS A 175 12.20 -5.79 9.41
CA CYS A 175 11.97 -7.05 10.11
C CYS A 175 10.98 -8.02 9.40
N ASN A 176 10.92 -7.99 8.06
CA ASN A 176 9.95 -8.75 7.26
C ASN A 176 8.47 -8.50 7.66
N LEU A 177 8.17 -7.37 8.31
CA LEU A 177 6.84 -7.04 8.80
C LEU A 177 5.82 -7.03 7.65
N GLY A 178 6.19 -6.49 6.48
CA GLY A 178 5.30 -6.48 5.34
C GLY A 178 4.94 -7.87 4.82
N VAL A 179 5.89 -8.82 4.86
CA VAL A 179 5.65 -10.23 4.48
C VAL A 179 4.69 -10.87 5.48
N TYR A 180 4.91 -10.66 6.78
CA TYR A 180 4.00 -11.13 7.82
C TYR A 180 2.58 -10.61 7.61
N LEU A 181 2.41 -9.30 7.39
CA LEU A 181 1.10 -8.69 7.17
C LEU A 181 0.41 -9.22 5.91
N ALA A 182 1.16 -9.44 4.82
CA ALA A 182 0.63 -9.92 3.55
C ALA A 182 0.20 -11.40 3.57
N LEU A 183 1.00 -12.28 4.21
CA LEU A 183 0.69 -13.71 4.28
C LEU A 183 -0.42 -14.00 5.31
N THR A 184 -0.50 -13.22 6.38
CA THR A 184 -1.52 -13.40 7.44
C THR A 184 -2.79 -12.58 7.22
N GLY A 185 -2.78 -11.59 6.32
CA GLY A 185 -3.88 -10.64 6.16
C GLY A 185 -4.19 -9.83 7.44
N ARG A 186 -3.28 -9.85 8.42
CA ARG A 186 -3.49 -9.20 9.72
C ARG A 186 -3.52 -7.70 9.55
N SER A 187 -4.40 -7.05 10.31
CA SER A 187 -4.45 -5.60 10.38
C SER A 187 -3.44 -5.03 11.38
N LEU A 188 -2.71 -4.01 10.92
CA LEU A 188 -1.91 -3.10 11.72
C LEU A 188 -2.77 -1.89 12.10
N LYS A 189 -2.75 -1.44 13.36
CA LYS A 189 -3.73 -0.47 13.86
C LYS A 189 -3.08 0.77 14.46
N GLY A 190 -3.67 1.92 14.17
CA GLY A 190 -3.31 3.20 14.76
C GLY A 190 -1.82 3.47 14.74
N GLU A 191 -1.25 3.59 15.93
CA GLU A 191 0.16 3.92 16.15
C GLU A 191 1.10 2.87 15.57
N ASP A 192 0.72 1.57 15.57
CA ASP A 192 1.53 0.53 14.93
C ASP A 192 1.79 0.86 13.44
N VAL A 193 0.84 1.51 12.75
CA VAL A 193 0.97 1.91 11.34
C VAL A 193 2.03 3.01 11.16
N TYR A 194 2.11 3.93 12.11
CA TYR A 194 3.16 4.94 12.14
C TYR A 194 4.52 4.32 12.50
N LEU A 195 4.56 3.48 13.53
CA LEU A 195 5.79 2.89 14.06
C LEU A 195 6.42 1.83 13.14
N SER A 196 5.62 1.21 12.27
CA SER A 196 6.13 0.35 11.19
C SER A 196 6.89 1.10 10.09
N GLY A 197 6.85 2.45 10.08
CA GLY A 197 7.38 3.26 8.98
C GLY A 197 6.42 3.37 7.78
N PHE A 198 5.25 2.72 7.81
CA PHE A 198 4.26 2.88 6.74
C PHE A 198 3.72 4.32 6.73
N ALA A 199 3.19 4.83 7.85
CA ALA A 199 2.75 6.22 7.93
C ALA A 199 3.94 7.15 8.24
N THR A 200 3.89 8.38 7.72
CA THR A 200 4.88 9.42 8.04
C THR A 200 4.59 10.11 9.36
N HIS A 201 3.30 10.23 9.70
CA HIS A 201 2.85 11.02 10.84
C HIS A 201 1.68 10.32 11.52
N PHE A 202 1.51 10.59 12.81
CA PHE A 202 0.34 10.18 13.59
C PHE A 202 -0.35 11.41 14.18
N VAL A 203 -1.60 11.65 13.78
CA VAL A 203 -2.41 12.80 14.20
C VAL A 203 -3.74 12.27 14.72
N HIS A 204 -4.15 12.69 15.92
CA HIS A 204 -5.43 12.28 16.48
C HIS A 204 -6.60 12.74 15.58
N SER A 205 -7.59 11.88 15.33
CA SER A 205 -8.66 12.14 14.34
C SER A 205 -9.42 13.44 14.61
N SER A 206 -9.55 13.84 15.88
CA SER A 206 -10.18 15.09 16.31
C SER A 206 -9.50 16.35 15.77
N LYS A 207 -8.20 16.28 15.42
CA LYS A 207 -7.40 17.40 14.92
C LYS A 207 -7.38 17.50 13.39
N LEU A 208 -7.89 16.50 12.67
CA LEU A 208 -7.75 16.46 11.20
C LEU A 208 -8.43 17.62 10.48
N LYS A 209 -9.57 18.11 10.99
CA LYS A 209 -10.27 19.26 10.40
C LYS A 209 -9.45 20.54 10.54
N ASP A 210 -8.81 20.74 11.68
CA ASP A 210 -7.99 21.92 11.94
C ASP A 210 -6.71 21.86 11.09
N LEU A 211 -6.08 20.68 11.00
CA LEU A 211 -4.95 20.44 10.11
C LEU A 211 -5.31 20.71 8.64
N GLU A 212 -6.47 20.25 8.17
CA GLU A 212 -6.98 20.53 6.83
C GLU A 212 -7.14 22.04 6.57
N ALA A 213 -7.67 22.79 7.55
CA ALA A 213 -7.79 24.24 7.45
C ALA A 213 -6.42 24.94 7.42
N CYS A 214 -5.45 24.50 8.23
CA CYS A 214 -4.08 25.04 8.20
C CYS A 214 -3.37 24.76 6.88
N LEU A 215 -3.49 23.54 6.34
CA LEU A 215 -2.95 23.19 5.02
C LEU A 215 -3.61 23.98 3.88
N ALA A 216 -4.87 24.38 4.02
CA ALA A 216 -5.55 25.23 3.03
C ALA A 216 -4.96 26.64 2.97
N GLU A 217 -4.44 27.16 4.08
CA GLU A 217 -3.91 28.53 4.22
C GLU A 217 -2.38 28.59 4.04
N ILE A 218 -1.72 27.47 3.76
CA ILE A 218 -0.26 27.41 3.55
C ILE A 218 0.17 28.31 2.38
N THR A 219 1.27 29.05 2.57
CA THR A 219 1.84 29.95 1.55
C THR A 219 3.02 29.33 0.82
N ASP A 220 3.84 28.55 1.53
CA ASP A 220 5.03 27.88 1.03
C ASP A 220 4.76 26.38 0.88
N TYR A 221 4.81 25.90 -0.36
CA TYR A 221 4.35 24.55 -0.74
C TYR A 221 5.52 23.57 -0.95
N ASP A 222 6.70 23.90 -0.46
CA ASP A 222 7.77 22.91 -0.37
C ASP A 222 7.45 21.85 0.70
N LEU A 223 8.10 20.70 0.60
CA LEU A 223 7.80 19.58 1.47
C LEU A 223 8.12 19.88 2.94
N GLU A 224 9.15 20.67 3.24
CA GLU A 224 9.53 20.98 4.63
C GLU A 224 8.50 21.88 5.31
N SER A 225 7.98 22.88 4.60
CA SER A 225 6.90 23.74 5.09
C SER A 225 5.62 22.95 5.39
N ILE A 226 5.27 21.99 4.51
CA ILE A 226 4.11 21.09 4.74
C ILE A 226 4.37 20.19 5.94
N ASN A 227 5.58 19.62 6.04
CA ASN A 227 6.01 18.78 7.16
C ASN A 227 5.86 19.52 8.50
N CYS A 228 6.38 20.74 8.58
CA CYS A 228 6.26 21.60 9.77
C CYS A 228 4.81 21.76 10.22
N ILE A 229 3.88 22.04 9.30
CA ILE A 229 2.46 22.17 9.62
C ILE A 229 1.90 20.85 10.16
N ILE A 230 2.21 19.71 9.53
CA ILE A 230 1.68 18.42 10.00
C ILE A 230 2.21 18.09 11.41
N GLU A 231 3.48 18.38 11.68
CA GLU A 231 4.13 18.17 12.99
C GLU A 231 3.51 19.02 14.11
N GLU A 232 2.96 20.21 13.83
CA GLU A 232 2.21 21.00 14.83
C GLU A 232 0.95 20.27 15.34
N PHE A 233 0.38 19.39 14.51
CA PHE A 233 -0.82 18.61 14.87
C PHE A 233 -0.49 17.19 15.32
N ALA A 234 0.68 16.67 14.94
CA ALA A 234 1.17 15.35 15.29
C ALA A 234 1.28 15.15 16.82
N VAL A 235 1.44 13.90 17.22
CA VAL A 235 1.78 13.56 18.60
C VAL A 235 3.18 14.07 18.95
N ASP A 236 3.36 14.53 20.18
CA ASP A 236 4.62 15.15 20.59
C ASP A 236 5.79 14.15 20.67
N ARG A 237 7.03 14.67 20.72
CA ARG A 237 8.26 13.86 20.84
C ARG A 237 8.26 12.90 22.02
N ASN A 238 7.62 13.28 23.13
CA ASN A 238 7.56 12.50 24.37
C ASN A 238 6.33 11.58 24.43
N HIS A 239 5.52 11.57 23.38
CA HIS A 239 4.33 10.73 23.29
C HIS A 239 4.72 9.26 23.44
N LYS A 240 4.06 8.60 24.39
CA LYS A 240 4.17 7.17 24.60
C LYS A 240 2.99 6.51 23.91
N PRO A 241 3.22 5.62 22.95
CA PRO A 241 2.13 4.93 22.29
C PRO A 241 1.21 4.26 23.30
N SER A 242 -0.09 4.52 23.13
CA SER A 242 -1.14 3.92 23.95
C SER A 242 -1.28 2.43 23.68
N ASN A 243 -0.99 2.01 22.45
CA ASN A 243 -1.05 0.62 22.01
C ASN A 243 -0.02 0.40 20.90
N TYR A 244 1.15 -0.12 21.26
CA TYR A 244 2.16 -0.59 20.33
C TYR A 244 2.29 -2.10 20.50
N THR A 245 1.87 -2.87 19.50
CA THR A 245 1.79 -4.34 19.58
C THR A 245 2.86 -5.05 18.75
N MET A 246 3.52 -4.33 17.83
CA MET A 246 4.47 -4.90 16.87
C MET A 246 5.89 -4.43 17.14
N HIS A 247 6.43 -4.83 18.29
CA HIS A 247 7.71 -4.34 18.80
C HIS A 247 8.43 -5.42 19.60
N GLY A 248 9.66 -5.12 20.01
CA GLY A 248 10.32 -5.97 20.99
C GLY A 248 10.63 -7.37 20.40
N GLU A 249 10.81 -8.35 21.28
CA GLU A 249 11.06 -9.75 20.93
C GLU A 249 10.07 -10.32 19.88
N LEU A 250 8.84 -9.79 19.80
CA LEU A 250 7.87 -10.24 18.81
C LEU A 250 8.30 -9.88 17.38
N LEU A 251 8.85 -8.69 17.14
CA LEU A 251 9.26 -8.26 15.81
C LEU A 251 10.55 -8.99 15.36
N GLU A 252 11.45 -9.28 16.30
CA GLU A 252 12.61 -10.17 16.11
C GLU A 252 12.15 -11.56 15.65
N LYS A 253 11.19 -12.16 16.37
CA LYS A 253 10.62 -13.46 16.00
C LYS A 253 9.94 -13.43 14.63
N ILE A 254 9.21 -12.37 14.31
CA ILE A 254 8.62 -12.21 12.98
C ILE A 254 9.72 -12.19 11.92
N ASN A 255 10.81 -11.46 12.13
CA ASN A 255 11.92 -11.47 11.20
C ASN A 255 12.50 -12.88 11.03
N ASP A 256 12.72 -13.60 12.14
CA ASP A 256 13.27 -14.96 12.14
C ASP A 256 12.35 -15.97 11.45
N TRP A 257 11.03 -15.85 11.58
CA TRP A 257 10.09 -16.77 10.92
C TRP A 257 9.84 -16.43 9.46
N PHE A 258 9.84 -15.14 9.10
CA PHE A 258 9.41 -14.65 7.78
C PHE A 258 10.57 -14.25 6.86
N HIS A 259 11.83 -14.60 7.16
CA HIS A 259 12.96 -14.32 6.26
C HIS A 259 13.13 -15.34 5.12
N TYR A 260 12.57 -16.55 5.24
CA TYR A 260 12.73 -17.63 4.25
C TYR A 260 12.08 -17.32 2.88
N ASP A 261 12.51 -18.01 1.83
CA ASP A 261 12.09 -17.75 0.45
C ASP A 261 10.85 -18.55 0.03
N THR A 262 10.43 -19.55 0.81
CA THR A 262 9.23 -20.35 0.54
C THR A 262 8.20 -20.25 1.68
N VAL A 263 6.92 -20.43 1.35
CA VAL A 263 5.85 -20.38 2.35
C VAL A 263 5.97 -21.59 3.27
N GLU A 264 6.37 -22.73 2.74
CA GLU A 264 6.59 -23.98 3.46
C GLU A 264 7.67 -23.81 4.55
N GLU A 265 8.81 -23.21 4.24
CA GLU A 265 9.87 -22.95 5.22
C GLU A 265 9.41 -21.98 6.32
N ILE A 266 8.60 -20.97 5.97
CA ILE A 266 7.99 -20.05 6.96
C ILE A 266 7.06 -20.83 7.89
N ILE A 267 6.21 -21.72 7.36
CA ILE A 267 5.33 -22.57 8.16
C ILE A 267 6.13 -23.51 9.07
N ASP A 268 7.21 -24.10 8.58
CA ASP A 268 8.09 -24.97 9.36
C ASP A 268 8.79 -24.20 10.49
N ALA A 269 9.26 -22.97 10.22
CA ALA A 269 9.85 -22.11 11.24
C ALA A 269 8.84 -21.76 12.35
N LEU A 270 7.61 -21.40 11.99
CA LEU A 270 6.52 -21.12 12.94
C LEU A 270 6.16 -22.35 13.78
N ARG A 271 6.07 -23.53 13.15
CA ARG A 271 5.78 -24.79 13.85
C ARG A 271 6.90 -25.21 14.78
N LYS A 272 8.16 -24.97 14.38
CA LYS A 272 9.35 -25.28 15.18
C LYS A 272 9.45 -24.41 16.44
N ASP A 273 9.09 -23.14 16.36
CA ASP A 273 8.98 -22.28 17.54
C ASP A 273 7.92 -22.81 18.52
N GLY A 274 6.77 -23.22 17.99
CA GLY A 274 5.75 -23.95 18.76
C GLY A 274 4.99 -23.11 19.79
N SER A 275 5.25 -21.81 19.89
CA SER A 275 4.44 -20.92 20.74
C SER A 275 3.00 -20.82 20.22
N ASP A 276 2.06 -20.53 21.11
CA ASP A 276 0.65 -20.32 20.74
C ASP A 276 0.47 -19.27 19.64
N PHE A 277 1.29 -18.22 19.65
CA PHE A 277 1.26 -17.18 18.63
C PHE A 277 1.75 -17.70 17.28
N ALA A 278 2.87 -18.41 17.25
CA ALA A 278 3.45 -18.95 16.02
C ALA A 278 2.53 -20.01 15.39
N LEU A 279 1.99 -20.93 16.20
CA LEU A 279 1.05 -21.96 15.73
C LEU A 279 -0.26 -21.36 15.19
N LYS A 280 -0.83 -20.35 15.87
CA LYS A 280 -2.02 -19.63 15.36
C LYS A 280 -1.70 -18.93 14.04
N THR A 281 -0.53 -18.30 13.94
CA THR A 281 -0.07 -17.63 12.72
C THR A 281 0.06 -18.62 11.56
N ALA A 282 0.69 -19.77 11.78
CA ALA A 282 0.80 -20.82 10.76
C ALA A 282 -0.58 -21.32 10.30
N ASN A 283 -1.49 -21.57 11.24
CA ASN A 283 -2.86 -22.00 10.91
C ASN A 283 -3.63 -20.93 10.13
N THR A 284 -3.44 -19.64 10.45
CA THR A 284 -4.03 -18.54 9.68
C THR A 284 -3.52 -18.55 8.25
N ILE A 285 -2.19 -18.61 8.04
CA ILE A 285 -1.60 -18.65 6.71
C ILE A 285 -2.13 -19.85 5.92
N LEU A 286 -2.13 -21.05 6.50
CA LEU A 286 -2.64 -22.26 5.84
C LEU A 286 -4.14 -22.23 5.50
N SER A 287 -4.90 -21.27 6.04
CA SER A 287 -6.31 -21.08 5.70
C SER A 287 -6.54 -20.20 4.46
N HIS A 288 -5.49 -19.55 3.94
CA HIS A 288 -5.54 -18.66 2.77
C HIS A 288 -5.25 -19.42 1.47
N SER A 289 -5.44 -18.74 0.33
CA SER A 289 -5.16 -19.33 -0.99
C SER A 289 -3.69 -19.75 -1.11
N PRO A 290 -3.40 -21.06 -1.31
CA PRO A 290 -2.03 -21.53 -1.49
C PRO A 290 -1.33 -20.82 -2.66
N THR A 291 -2.05 -20.60 -3.75
CA THR A 291 -1.52 -19.92 -4.94
C THR A 291 -1.22 -18.44 -4.64
N GLY A 292 -2.16 -17.73 -4.01
CA GLY A 292 -2.00 -16.32 -3.64
C GLY A 292 -0.85 -16.10 -2.66
N LEU A 293 -0.64 -17.01 -1.71
CA LEU A 293 0.49 -16.97 -0.77
C LEU A 293 1.83 -17.08 -1.49
N LYS A 294 2.03 -18.10 -2.33
CA LYS A 294 3.31 -18.30 -3.04
C LYS A 294 3.63 -17.14 -3.99
N ILE A 295 2.64 -16.63 -4.71
CA ILE A 295 2.81 -15.47 -5.59
C ILE A 295 3.16 -14.21 -4.80
N THR A 296 2.47 -13.99 -3.67
CA THR A 296 2.72 -12.82 -2.81
C THR A 296 4.15 -12.84 -2.27
N LEU A 297 4.58 -13.98 -1.70
CA LEU A 297 5.93 -14.13 -1.17
C LEU A 297 6.99 -13.92 -2.27
N GLU A 298 6.85 -14.61 -3.39
CA GLU A 298 7.78 -14.48 -4.54
C GLU A 298 7.83 -13.03 -5.05
N SER A 299 6.68 -12.36 -5.15
CA SER A 299 6.61 -10.95 -5.56
C SER A 299 7.35 -10.04 -4.58
N TYR A 300 7.25 -10.27 -3.28
CA TYR A 300 7.90 -9.44 -2.28
C TYR A 300 9.42 -9.67 -2.25
N ARG A 301 9.87 -10.93 -2.41
CA ARG A 301 11.31 -11.26 -2.49
C ARG A 301 11.96 -10.58 -3.70
N ARG A 302 11.32 -10.64 -4.87
CA ARG A 302 11.78 -9.94 -6.08
C ARG A 302 11.69 -8.43 -5.91
N GLY A 303 10.55 -7.95 -5.42
CA GLY A 303 10.22 -6.53 -5.29
C GLY A 303 11.17 -5.74 -4.39
N LYS A 304 11.79 -6.39 -3.40
CA LYS A 304 12.80 -5.77 -2.52
C LYS A 304 14.02 -5.24 -3.30
N ALA A 305 14.40 -5.89 -4.40
CA ALA A 305 15.54 -5.50 -5.23
C ALA A 305 15.15 -4.79 -6.53
N MET A 306 13.85 -4.66 -6.82
CA MET A 306 13.33 -4.03 -8.02
C MET A 306 13.04 -2.55 -7.81
N SER A 307 13.17 -1.78 -8.89
CA SER A 307 12.65 -0.43 -8.97
C SER A 307 11.11 -0.40 -8.96
N ILE A 308 10.51 0.77 -8.70
CA ILE A 308 9.06 0.93 -8.66
C ILE A 308 8.39 0.54 -9.99
N ILE A 309 8.97 0.90 -11.14
CA ILE A 309 8.42 0.53 -12.44
C ILE A 309 8.53 -0.99 -12.68
N GLU A 310 9.64 -1.62 -12.26
CA GLU A 310 9.81 -3.07 -12.36
C GLU A 310 8.77 -3.83 -11.53
N CYS A 311 8.50 -3.38 -10.30
CA CYS A 311 7.43 -3.94 -9.46
C CYS A 311 6.06 -3.85 -10.15
N PHE A 312 5.69 -2.68 -10.68
CA PHE A 312 4.41 -2.51 -11.38
C PHE A 312 4.32 -3.37 -12.64
N LYS A 313 5.41 -3.52 -13.41
CA LYS A 313 5.47 -4.40 -14.58
C LYS A 313 5.32 -5.86 -14.18
N MET A 314 5.96 -6.29 -13.10
CA MET A 314 5.83 -7.64 -12.55
C MET A 314 4.38 -7.94 -12.16
N GLU A 315 3.75 -7.07 -11.36
CA GLU A 315 2.37 -7.27 -10.92
C GLU A 315 1.37 -7.22 -12.09
N THR A 316 1.60 -6.34 -13.08
CA THR A 316 0.81 -6.32 -14.32
C THR A 316 0.88 -7.66 -15.05
N ARG A 317 2.05 -8.32 -15.13
CA ARG A 317 2.17 -9.67 -15.74
C ARG A 317 1.37 -10.71 -14.96
N ILE A 318 1.43 -10.67 -13.63
CA ILE A 318 0.67 -11.61 -12.78
C ILE A 318 -0.83 -11.50 -13.10
N TRP A 319 -1.36 -10.28 -13.24
CA TRP A 319 -2.77 -10.04 -13.61
C TRP A 319 -3.19 -10.58 -14.98
N HIS A 320 -2.26 -10.89 -15.90
CA HIS A 320 -2.61 -11.51 -17.18
C HIS A 320 -2.91 -13.01 -17.06
N VAL A 321 -2.48 -13.65 -15.97
CA VAL A 321 -2.60 -15.09 -15.77
C VAL A 321 -3.53 -15.39 -14.58
N TYR A 322 -3.33 -14.67 -13.47
CA TYR A 322 -3.91 -14.98 -12.18
C TYR A 322 -5.45 -15.00 -12.12
N PRO A 323 -6.19 -14.06 -12.77
CA PRO A 323 -7.66 -14.07 -12.73
C PRO A 323 -8.31 -15.35 -13.24
N TYR A 324 -7.58 -16.11 -14.06
CA TYR A 324 -8.05 -17.36 -14.65
C TYR A 324 -7.72 -18.60 -13.81
N LEU A 325 -7.01 -18.43 -12.69
CA LEU A 325 -6.69 -19.52 -11.77
C LEU A 325 -7.87 -19.82 -10.83
N PRO A 326 -8.04 -21.08 -10.38
CA PRO A 326 -9.23 -21.47 -9.62
C PRO A 326 -9.37 -20.73 -8.29
N ASP A 327 -8.26 -20.46 -7.60
CA ASP A 327 -8.27 -19.73 -6.31
C ASP A 327 -8.90 -18.34 -6.40
N PHE A 328 -8.63 -17.57 -7.46
CA PHE A 328 -9.26 -16.25 -7.65
C PHE A 328 -10.75 -16.37 -7.89
N LYS A 329 -11.15 -17.25 -8.81
CA LYS A 329 -12.55 -17.48 -9.13
C LYS A 329 -13.34 -17.95 -7.90
N ASN A 330 -12.82 -18.94 -7.17
CA ASN A 330 -13.47 -19.50 -6.00
C ASN A 330 -13.43 -18.54 -4.82
N GLY A 331 -12.30 -17.87 -4.58
CA GLY A 331 -12.11 -16.94 -3.48
C GLY A 331 -13.05 -15.73 -3.57
N VAL A 332 -13.08 -15.05 -4.72
CA VAL A 332 -13.92 -13.87 -4.91
C VAL A 332 -15.41 -14.22 -4.82
N SER A 333 -15.86 -15.27 -5.52
CA SER A 333 -17.26 -15.71 -5.46
C SER A 333 -17.66 -16.14 -4.04
N THR A 334 -16.87 -17.00 -3.39
CA THR A 334 -17.25 -17.55 -2.08
C THR A 334 -17.16 -16.52 -0.96
N ARG A 335 -16.12 -15.68 -0.93
CA ARG A 335 -15.90 -14.71 0.16
C ARG A 335 -16.71 -13.44 -0.02
N LEU A 336 -16.70 -12.85 -1.22
CA LEU A 336 -17.32 -11.54 -1.45
C LEU A 336 -18.79 -11.63 -1.85
N VAL A 337 -19.20 -12.72 -2.52
CA VAL A 337 -20.60 -12.92 -2.94
C VAL A 337 -21.36 -13.79 -1.93
N GLU A 338 -20.86 -14.99 -1.61
CA GLU A 338 -21.56 -15.92 -0.72
C GLU A 338 -21.30 -15.71 0.78
N LYS A 339 -20.23 -15.00 1.14
CA LYS A 339 -19.78 -14.79 2.53
C LYS A 339 -19.47 -16.09 3.29
N LYS A 340 -18.89 -17.09 2.62
CA LYS A 340 -18.47 -18.38 3.19
C LYS A 340 -16.95 -18.57 3.15
N LEU A 341 -16.45 -19.65 3.73
CA LEU A 341 -15.05 -20.05 3.57
C LEU A 341 -14.85 -20.74 2.20
N PRO A 342 -13.85 -20.32 1.41
CA PRO A 342 -13.53 -20.90 0.11
C PRO A 342 -12.93 -22.29 0.28
N GLN A 343 -13.16 -23.12 -0.72
CA GLN A 343 -12.42 -24.36 -0.93
C GLN A 343 -11.37 -24.07 -2.00
N TRP A 344 -10.12 -24.02 -1.58
CA TRP A 344 -8.98 -23.72 -2.46
C TRP A 344 -8.70 -24.87 -3.42
N SER A 345 -8.28 -24.52 -4.62
CA SER A 345 -7.82 -25.48 -5.62
C SER A 345 -6.65 -24.85 -6.38
N PRO A 346 -5.41 -25.27 -6.10
CA PRO A 346 -5.00 -26.36 -5.19
C PRO A 346 -5.31 -26.13 -3.71
N SER A 347 -5.43 -27.21 -2.95
CA SER A 347 -5.90 -27.22 -1.56
C SER A 347 -4.77 -27.11 -0.53
N THR A 348 -3.54 -27.46 -0.90
CA THR A 348 -2.34 -27.35 -0.06
C THR A 348 -1.19 -26.67 -0.81
N LEU A 349 -0.15 -26.29 -0.07
CA LEU A 349 1.03 -25.64 -0.65
C LEU A 349 1.82 -26.62 -1.53
N GLU A 350 1.91 -27.88 -1.11
CA GLU A 350 2.73 -28.93 -1.75
C GLU A 350 2.20 -29.34 -3.12
N GLU A 351 0.92 -29.07 -3.40
CA GLU A 351 0.29 -29.29 -4.72
C GLU A 351 0.75 -28.27 -5.78
N ILE A 352 1.48 -27.21 -5.39
CA ILE A 352 1.99 -26.17 -6.28
C ILE A 352 3.50 -26.29 -6.40
N ASP A 353 4.00 -26.56 -7.60
CA ASP A 353 5.43 -26.48 -7.87
C ASP A 353 5.86 -25.01 -8.03
N LEU A 354 6.78 -24.55 -7.17
CA LEU A 354 7.22 -23.15 -7.18
C LEU A 354 7.90 -22.74 -8.50
N GLU A 355 8.63 -23.66 -9.13
CA GLU A 355 9.33 -23.36 -10.38
C GLU A 355 8.38 -23.38 -11.57
N LEU A 356 7.58 -24.43 -11.72
CA LEU A 356 6.73 -24.66 -12.88
C LEU A 356 5.44 -23.85 -12.80
N ASP A 357 4.70 -23.96 -11.70
CA ASP A 357 3.35 -23.38 -11.57
C ASP A 357 3.36 -21.90 -11.23
N ILE A 358 4.41 -21.42 -10.56
CA ILE A 358 4.55 -20.01 -10.16
C ILE A 358 5.58 -19.28 -11.02
N ARG A 359 6.88 -19.60 -10.90
CA ARG A 359 7.95 -18.81 -11.53
C ARG A 359 7.88 -18.85 -13.07
N ALA A 360 7.82 -20.04 -13.66
CA ALA A 360 7.76 -20.20 -15.11
C ALA A 360 6.41 -19.74 -15.71
N ARG A 361 5.30 -20.18 -15.11
CA ARG A 361 3.95 -19.88 -15.64
C ARG A 361 3.52 -18.44 -15.45
N ILE A 362 3.83 -17.82 -14.30
CA ILE A 362 3.28 -16.52 -13.93
C ILE A 362 4.32 -15.41 -14.12
N PHE A 363 5.50 -15.55 -13.51
CA PHE A 363 6.52 -14.50 -13.50
C PHE A 363 7.31 -14.38 -14.82
N HIS A 364 7.44 -15.48 -15.58
CA HIS A 364 8.06 -15.47 -16.91
C HIS A 364 7.05 -15.39 -18.06
N SER A 365 5.78 -15.10 -17.78
CA SER A 365 4.78 -14.89 -18.84
C SER A 365 5.12 -13.67 -19.70
N PHE A 366 5.13 -13.85 -21.02
CA PHE A 366 5.31 -12.74 -21.96
C PHE A 366 4.02 -11.95 -22.08
N SER A 367 3.94 -10.79 -21.43
CA SER A 367 2.90 -9.78 -21.71
C SER A 367 3.50 -8.57 -22.43
N HIS A 368 2.84 -8.16 -23.51
CA HIS A 368 3.25 -7.01 -24.34
C HIS A 368 2.60 -5.69 -23.89
N TRP A 369 1.71 -5.74 -22.89
CA TRP A 369 0.84 -4.62 -22.52
C TRP A 369 1.37 -3.89 -21.29
N THR A 370 1.45 -2.56 -21.39
CA THR A 370 1.86 -1.67 -20.31
C THR A 370 0.75 -0.69 -19.97
N PHE A 371 0.72 -0.30 -18.70
CA PHE A 371 0.03 0.89 -18.22
C PHE A 371 0.71 2.15 -18.77
N ASP A 372 -0.03 3.25 -18.85
CA ASP A 372 0.50 4.50 -19.39
C ASP A 372 1.17 5.31 -18.28
N LEU A 373 2.46 5.52 -18.44
CA LEU A 373 3.27 6.37 -17.57
C LEU A 373 3.10 7.84 -17.95
N VAL A 374 2.96 8.71 -16.94
CA VAL A 374 2.99 10.17 -17.15
C VAL A 374 4.42 10.68 -17.23
N TYR A 375 5.30 10.09 -16.41
CA TYR A 375 6.73 10.35 -16.37
C TYR A 375 7.49 9.04 -16.52
N GLU A 376 8.73 9.10 -17.01
CA GLU A 376 9.64 7.95 -17.04
C GLU A 376 10.53 7.88 -15.79
N LYS A 377 10.17 8.61 -14.72
CA LYS A 377 10.94 8.62 -13.46
C LYS A 377 10.81 7.25 -12.78
N ASP A 378 11.94 6.71 -12.38
CA ASP A 378 12.03 5.41 -11.72
C ASP A 378 12.97 5.52 -10.51
N TYR A 379 12.77 4.66 -9.51
CA TYR A 379 13.61 4.65 -8.32
C TYR A 379 13.57 3.29 -7.60
N PHE A 380 14.70 2.92 -7.00
CA PHE A 380 14.86 1.71 -6.17
C PHE A 380 14.50 1.97 -4.71
N GLU A 381 14.81 3.17 -4.24
CA GLU A 381 14.50 3.68 -2.92
C GLU A 381 13.65 4.93 -3.05
N ARG A 382 12.75 5.14 -2.08
CA ARG A 382 11.76 6.20 -2.15
C ARG A 382 12.46 7.55 -1.98
N PRO A 383 12.18 8.56 -2.83
CA PRO A 383 12.94 9.81 -2.83
C PRO A 383 12.47 10.84 -1.79
N PHE A 384 11.65 10.45 -0.80
CA PHE A 384 11.07 11.37 0.18
C PHE A 384 11.17 10.77 1.58
N GLU A 385 11.75 11.53 2.51
CA GLU A 385 12.15 11.09 3.86
C GLU A 385 11.37 11.87 4.93
N PHE A 386 10.16 11.40 5.25
CA PHE A 386 9.35 11.92 6.38
C PHE A 386 8.81 10.78 7.26
N THR A 387 9.42 9.60 7.20
CA THR A 387 9.11 8.45 8.07
C THR A 387 10.14 8.32 9.18
N LEU A 388 9.76 7.67 10.28
CA LEU A 388 10.73 7.25 11.28
C LEU A 388 11.93 6.55 10.63
N PRO A 389 13.14 6.72 11.21
CA PRO A 389 14.33 6.11 10.65
C PRO A 389 14.19 4.59 10.67
N ASN A 390 14.50 3.94 9.54
CA ASN A 390 14.49 2.49 9.43
C ASN A 390 15.78 1.85 10.01
N GLU A 391 15.78 0.53 10.18
CA GLU A 391 16.90 -0.23 10.72
C GLU A 391 18.21 0.05 9.96
N LYS A 392 18.16 0.11 8.63
CA LYS A 392 19.35 0.40 7.81
C LYS A 392 19.89 1.80 8.08
N GLU A 393 19.04 2.82 8.15
CA GLU A 393 19.44 4.20 8.46
C GLU A 393 20.06 4.32 9.85
N ILE A 394 19.51 3.60 10.84
CA ILE A 394 20.05 3.55 12.19
C ILE A 394 21.44 2.91 12.19
N LEU A 395 21.61 1.75 11.56
CA LEU A 395 22.88 1.05 11.46
C LEU A 395 23.93 1.88 10.70
N ASP A 396 23.55 2.49 9.57
CA ASP A 396 24.42 3.36 8.78
C ASP A 396 24.88 4.56 9.63
N ALA A 397 23.98 5.22 10.35
CA ALA A 397 24.33 6.32 11.26
C ALA A 397 25.24 5.87 12.41
N GLN A 398 24.98 4.71 13.01
CA GLN A 398 25.83 4.15 14.06
C GLN A 398 27.26 3.91 13.58
N LEU A 399 27.41 3.34 12.39
CA LEU A 399 28.70 3.09 11.76
C LEU A 399 29.42 4.39 11.39
N VAL A 400 28.73 5.35 10.78
CA VAL A 400 29.33 6.61 10.29
C VAL A 400 29.72 7.55 11.44
N TYR A 401 28.86 7.67 12.46
CA TYR A 401 29.04 8.64 13.55
C TYR A 401 29.56 8.03 14.86
N GLY A 402 29.84 6.72 14.89
CA GLY A 402 30.37 6.02 16.08
C GLY A 402 29.40 6.03 17.27
N LEU A 403 28.11 5.86 16.99
CA LEU A 403 27.02 5.92 17.98
C LEU A 403 26.91 4.58 18.73
N ASN A 404 27.92 4.30 19.57
CA ASN A 404 28.12 2.98 20.19
C ASN A 404 27.14 2.64 21.34
N THR A 405 26.15 3.49 21.63
CA THR A 405 25.11 3.22 22.64
C THR A 405 23.75 3.71 22.13
N ILE A 406 22.67 3.07 22.62
CA ILE A 406 21.29 3.43 22.29
C ILE A 406 21.04 4.90 22.60
N GLU A 407 21.53 5.42 23.73
CA GLU A 407 21.31 6.81 24.14
C GLU A 407 22.00 7.80 23.18
N LYS A 408 23.19 7.47 22.68
CA LYS A 408 23.89 8.28 21.70
C LYS A 408 23.15 8.29 20.36
N ALA A 409 22.71 7.12 19.89
CA ALA A 409 21.96 7.01 18.65
C ALA A 409 20.62 7.76 18.73
N THR A 410 19.86 7.51 19.79
CA THR A 410 18.62 8.20 20.13
C THR A 410 18.78 9.71 20.10
N ARG A 411 19.79 10.24 20.83
CA ARG A 411 20.04 11.69 20.88
C ARG A 411 20.42 12.24 19.50
N TRP A 412 21.27 11.53 18.76
CA TRP A 412 21.70 11.96 17.43
C TRP A 412 20.50 12.11 16.49
N PHE A 413 19.62 11.12 16.43
CA PHE A 413 18.40 11.21 15.62
C PHE A 413 17.44 12.30 16.13
N GLN A 414 17.34 12.54 17.44
CA GLN A 414 16.47 13.61 17.98
C GLN A 414 16.94 15.02 17.59
N GLU A 415 18.25 15.18 17.41
CA GLU A 415 18.89 16.46 17.05
C GLU A 415 18.98 16.66 15.54
N ASN A 416 19.11 15.58 14.76
CA ASN A 416 19.42 15.64 13.33
C ASN A 416 18.29 15.18 12.41
N ASN A 417 17.27 14.49 12.92
CA ASN A 417 16.13 14.06 12.12
C ASN A 417 15.05 15.15 12.11
N THR A 418 14.53 15.48 10.93
CA THR A 418 13.53 16.55 10.71
C THR A 418 12.14 16.17 11.20
N ILE A 419 11.92 14.89 11.51
CA ILE A 419 10.65 14.37 12.01
C ILE A 419 10.63 14.54 13.53
N ALA A 420 9.70 15.37 14.00
CA ALA A 420 9.56 15.76 15.38
C ALA A 420 8.80 14.72 16.22
N THR A 421 8.77 13.45 15.83
CA THR A 421 7.95 12.43 16.49
C THR A 421 8.76 11.24 17.04
N SER A 422 8.53 10.93 18.33
CA SER A 422 9.04 9.85 19.21
C SER A 422 10.16 8.92 18.70
N ILE A 423 11.41 9.37 18.86
CA ILE A 423 12.59 8.49 19.01
C ILE A 423 12.66 7.88 20.43
N THR A 424 11.66 8.15 21.28
CA THR A 424 11.58 7.55 22.62
C THR A 424 11.41 6.02 22.56
N LEU A 425 10.95 5.48 21.43
CA LEU A 425 10.86 4.03 21.20
C LEU A 425 12.22 3.34 20.95
N LEU A 426 13.25 4.09 20.55
CA LEU A 426 14.62 3.56 20.50
C LEU A 426 15.13 3.24 21.91
N GLN A 427 14.63 3.91 22.95
CA GLN A 427 15.12 3.74 24.33
C GLN A 427 14.68 2.43 24.98
N ASP A 428 13.52 1.88 24.60
CA ASP A 428 12.96 0.66 25.20
C ASP A 428 13.16 -0.60 24.32
N SER A 429 13.65 -0.45 23.10
CA SER A 429 13.79 -1.56 22.17
C SER A 429 15.26 -1.97 22.05
N LYS A 430 15.54 -3.25 22.30
CA LYS A 430 16.73 -3.92 21.73
C LYS A 430 16.61 -4.12 20.21
N LEU A 431 15.73 -3.37 19.56
CA LEU A 431 15.01 -3.79 18.36
C LEU A 431 14.86 -2.72 17.28
N TYR A 432 15.59 -1.64 17.44
CA TYR A 432 15.86 -0.67 16.39
C TYR A 432 17.34 -0.34 16.43
#